data_AF-A0A925RDS1-F1
#
_entry.id   AF-A0A925RDS1-F1
#
_cell.length_a   1.000
_cell.length_b   1.000
_cell.length_c   1.000
_cell.angle_alpha   90.00
_cell.angle_beta   90.00
_cell.angle_gamma   90.00
#
_symmetry.space_group_name_H-M   'P 1'
#
loop_
_entity.id
_entity.type
_entity.pdbx_description
1 polymer ?
#
loop_
_entity_poly.entity_id
_entity_poly.type
_entity_poly.pdbx_seq_one_letter_code
_entity_poly.pdbx_strand_id
1 'polypeptide(L)'
;MPRTISVIPALSALMRSANVPVSVVRCGLAVALLAVLMAFDQDSLQAQQVAEPSTSIRVAVYEAKGVSDSVSEVLKDLKADTAIEVARISTDQILTDELNSFDVVIFSGGSGGAQGKSLGADGREKVRSFIEDGGGYIGICAGAYLASTDYDWSLHILDAKVLDRNHWARGFGDVELKVNASGRDSLSLPSDRTTVYYHQGPILAPAENSELDDYEEWASFTTEVKKEGVPGGIMPGKTAIAAGRFGDGRVLAISPHPERTTGLDSVVPAAVRWAAARRSEKPDLIIFQQGDLPVVISAPHGGSLQFPGVEPRKGEGMETGAAGFRVVRDGGTEELALEVARQLAVRMQGTPSYVISRVHRRYVDFNRPPDIAVEDPQARVVYDQYHAALREAVRAIREKHPSGLLIDIHGQGSSAATAYRGTNNGLTVSGMKLKHGEPFLHGPTSLPGLLKKHGWTVHPDPFDGKEQAGFTGGYIVKTYGSHHPDGIEAMQWELGADYRKTAVRERVAKELADSIAEYFDAVRAPGLTDQ
;
A
#
# COMPACT_ATOMS: atom_id res chain seq x y z
N MET A 1 8.55 9.28 37.76
CA MET A 1 7.49 9.90 38.58
C MET A 1 7.82 11.38 38.79
N PRO A 2 7.13 12.31 38.12
CA PRO A 2 7.22 13.73 38.45
C PRO A 2 6.17 14.11 39.49
N ARG A 3 6.59 14.92 40.47
CA ARG A 3 5.77 15.43 41.56
C ARG A 3 4.86 16.56 41.07
N THR A 4 3.56 16.43 41.32
CA THR A 4 2.56 17.49 41.18
C THR A 4 2.77 18.56 42.25
N ILE A 5 3.01 19.80 41.82
CA ILE A 5 2.97 20.99 42.70
C ILE A 5 1.51 21.44 42.75
N SER A 6 0.90 21.35 43.93
CA SER A 6 -0.47 21.82 44.20
C SER A 6 -0.49 23.35 44.25
N VAL A 7 -1.18 24.00 43.31
CA VAL A 7 -1.27 25.47 43.18
C VAL A 7 -2.43 26.06 44.02
N ILE A 8 -3.02 25.28 44.92
CA ILE A 8 -4.25 25.69 45.64
C ILE A 8 -4.01 26.52 46.93
N PRO A 9 -2.86 26.50 47.65
CA PRO A 9 -2.78 27.28 48.90
C PRO A 9 -2.45 28.78 48.71
N ALA A 10 -1.85 29.19 47.58
CA ALA A 10 -1.29 30.54 47.42
C ALA A 10 -2.34 31.64 47.11
N LEU A 11 -3.52 31.28 46.60
CA LEU A 11 -4.56 32.28 46.25
C LEU A 11 -5.41 32.74 47.44
N SER A 12 -5.46 31.97 48.54
CA SER A 12 -6.28 32.31 49.71
C SER A 12 -5.67 33.41 50.59
N ALA A 13 -4.38 33.68 50.45
CA ALA A 13 -3.66 34.70 51.22
C ALA A 13 -3.74 36.11 50.60
N LEU A 14 -3.98 36.23 49.29
CA LEU A 14 -4.09 37.54 48.62
C LEU A 14 -5.51 38.15 48.66
N MET A 15 -6.53 37.35 49.01
CA MET A 15 -7.94 37.75 48.96
C MET A 15 -8.50 38.33 50.28
N ARG A 16 -7.68 38.51 51.32
CA ARG A 16 -8.12 39.12 52.60
C ARG A 16 -7.76 40.60 52.77
N SER A 17 -7.11 41.25 51.81
CA SER A 17 -6.65 42.64 51.97
C SER A 17 -7.19 43.65 50.95
N ALA A 18 -8.19 43.31 50.13
CA ALA A 18 -8.79 44.27 49.21
C ALA A 18 -10.31 44.09 49.14
N ASN A 19 -11.04 45.09 49.62
CA ASN A 19 -12.49 45.21 49.54
C ASN A 19 -12.91 45.44 48.07
N VAL A 20 -12.99 44.38 47.27
CA VAL A 20 -13.47 44.44 45.87
C VAL A 20 -14.82 43.72 45.77
N PRO A 21 -15.88 44.36 45.25
CA PRO A 21 -17.20 43.76 45.17
C PRO A 21 -17.24 42.56 44.20
N VAL A 22 -17.96 41.51 44.61
CA VAL A 22 -18.04 40.17 43.98
C VAL A 22 -18.53 40.20 42.52
N SER A 23 -19.20 41.28 42.08
CA SER A 23 -19.67 41.45 40.70
C SER A 23 -18.55 41.73 39.68
N VAL A 24 -17.44 42.35 40.11
CA VAL A 24 -16.31 42.69 39.22
C VAL A 24 -15.40 41.48 38.98
N VAL A 25 -15.31 40.57 39.95
CA VAL A 25 -14.47 39.37 39.89
C VAL A 25 -15.01 38.33 38.90
N ARG A 26 -16.34 38.25 38.70
CA ARG A 26 -16.95 37.34 37.73
C ARG A 26 -16.76 37.76 36.27
N CYS A 27 -16.64 39.06 36.00
CA CYS A 27 -16.37 39.55 34.64
C CYS A 27 -14.88 39.40 34.27
N GLY A 28 -13.97 39.67 35.22
CA GLY A 28 -12.53 39.54 35.01
C GLY A 28 -12.07 38.09 34.79
N LEU A 29 -12.62 37.13 35.53
CA LEU A 29 -12.31 35.71 35.33
C LEU A 29 -12.86 35.17 34.01
N ALA A 30 -14.06 35.62 33.58
CA ALA A 30 -14.64 35.19 32.31
C ALA A 30 -13.84 35.69 31.10
N VAL A 31 -13.35 36.94 31.16
CA VAL A 31 -12.51 37.53 30.09
C VAL A 31 -11.11 36.91 30.05
N ALA A 32 -10.51 36.62 31.21
CA ALA A 32 -9.21 35.94 31.28
C ALA A 32 -9.31 34.47 30.81
N LEU A 33 -10.40 33.76 31.11
CA LEU A 33 -10.62 32.39 30.65
C LEU A 33 -10.91 32.35 29.13
N LEU A 34 -11.62 33.36 28.58
CA LEU A 34 -11.84 33.48 27.14
C LEU A 34 -10.54 33.83 26.39
N ALA A 35 -9.69 34.69 26.95
CA ALA A 35 -8.40 35.04 26.35
C ALA A 35 -7.41 33.85 26.37
N VAL A 36 -7.45 33.03 27.42
CA VAL A 36 -6.66 31.80 27.50
C VAL A 36 -7.21 30.74 26.54
N LEU A 37 -8.54 30.59 26.42
CA LEU A 37 -9.16 29.69 25.43
C LEU A 37 -8.88 30.12 23.98
N MET A 38 -8.89 31.42 23.67
CA MET A 38 -8.54 31.94 22.35
C MET A 38 -7.04 31.87 22.04
N ALA A 39 -6.17 31.98 23.04
CA ALA A 39 -4.72 31.78 22.87
C ALA A 39 -4.38 30.30 22.64
N PHE A 40 -5.09 29.36 23.29
CA PHE A 40 -4.95 27.94 23.01
C PHE A 40 -5.54 27.54 21.64
N ASP A 41 -6.54 28.27 21.13
CA ASP A 41 -7.09 28.05 19.78
C ASP A 41 -6.11 28.50 18.69
N GLN A 42 -5.36 29.59 18.88
CA GLN A 42 -4.40 30.07 17.87
C GLN A 42 -3.11 29.26 17.79
N ASP A 43 -2.60 28.71 18.91
CA ASP A 43 -1.43 27.81 18.88
C ASP A 43 -1.78 26.39 18.39
N SER A 44 -3.04 25.94 18.52
CA SER A 44 -3.50 24.65 17.99
C SER A 44 -3.94 24.71 16.52
N LEU A 45 -4.27 25.89 16.00
CA LEU A 45 -4.57 26.11 14.57
C LEU A 45 -3.32 26.24 13.68
N GLN A 46 -2.11 26.26 14.24
CA GLN A 46 -0.84 26.20 13.48
C GLN A 46 -0.17 24.82 13.46
N ALA A 47 -0.74 23.82 14.13
CA ALA A 47 -0.20 22.46 14.18
C ALA A 47 -1.14 21.42 13.55
N GLN A 48 -1.75 21.73 12.40
CA GLN A 48 -2.28 20.70 11.51
C GLN A 48 -2.45 21.22 10.08
N GLN A 49 -1.42 21.88 9.57
CA GLN A 49 -1.19 21.83 8.13
C GLN A 49 -0.62 20.44 7.87
N VAL A 50 -1.49 19.49 7.50
CA VAL A 50 -1.05 18.26 6.85
C VAL A 50 -0.17 18.72 5.71
N ALA A 51 1.14 18.44 5.80
CA ALA A 51 2.04 18.73 4.72
C ALA A 51 1.45 18.05 3.48
N GLU A 52 1.09 18.84 2.47
CA GLU A 52 0.81 18.32 1.15
C GLU A 52 1.93 17.32 0.81
N PRO A 53 1.62 16.10 0.36
CA PRO A 53 2.66 15.13 0.03
C PRO A 53 3.64 15.81 -0.92
N SER A 54 4.93 15.81 -0.57
CA SER A 54 5.94 16.49 -1.38
C SER A 54 5.84 15.96 -2.81
N THR A 55 5.44 16.83 -3.73
CA THR A 55 5.28 16.48 -5.15
C THR A 55 6.63 16.37 -5.87
N SER A 56 7.74 16.65 -5.18
CA SER A 56 9.09 16.56 -5.70
C SER A 56 9.67 15.14 -5.58
N ILE A 57 10.34 14.69 -6.64
CA ILE A 57 11.13 13.46 -6.63
C ILE A 57 12.48 13.77 -5.98
N ARG A 58 12.83 13.05 -4.91
CA ARG A 58 14.10 13.22 -4.20
C ARG A 58 15.17 12.34 -4.84
N VAL A 59 16.25 12.95 -5.29
CA VAL A 59 17.33 12.29 -6.04
C VAL A 59 18.64 12.42 -5.28
N ALA A 60 19.26 11.29 -4.98
CA ALA A 60 20.63 11.21 -4.49
C ALA A 60 21.59 11.05 -5.66
N VAL A 61 22.56 11.96 -5.80
CA VAL A 61 23.67 11.82 -6.75
C VAL A 61 24.91 11.41 -5.98
N TYR A 62 25.44 10.22 -6.27
CA TYR A 62 26.61 9.69 -5.59
C TYR A 62 27.85 10.53 -5.90
N GLU A 63 28.53 11.01 -4.86
CA GLU A 63 29.75 11.80 -4.98
C GLU A 63 30.78 11.36 -3.94
N ALA A 64 31.64 10.42 -4.36
CA ALA A 64 32.78 9.96 -3.59
C ALA A 64 33.88 9.44 -4.53
N LYS A 65 34.80 8.63 -4.02
CA LYS A 65 35.92 8.09 -4.80
C LYS A 65 35.39 7.31 -6.02
N GLY A 66 35.95 7.63 -7.19
CA GLY A 66 35.62 6.99 -8.46
C GLY A 66 34.62 7.76 -9.31
N VAL A 67 34.06 8.87 -8.83
CA VAL A 67 33.22 9.79 -9.61
C VAL A 67 34.10 10.78 -10.38
N SER A 68 33.72 11.12 -11.61
CA SER A 68 34.37 12.16 -12.43
C SER A 68 33.56 13.46 -12.49
N ASP A 69 34.11 14.47 -13.16
CA ASP A 69 33.45 15.78 -13.34
C ASP A 69 32.09 15.71 -14.08
N SER A 70 31.75 14.57 -14.69
CA SER A 70 30.41 14.34 -15.28
C SER A 70 29.26 14.55 -14.29
N VAL A 71 29.52 14.41 -12.97
CA VAL A 71 28.56 14.74 -11.92
C VAL A 71 28.05 16.18 -12.02
N SER A 72 28.86 17.12 -12.50
CA SER A 72 28.48 18.54 -12.63
C SER A 72 27.43 18.75 -13.72
N GLU A 73 27.52 18.02 -14.84
CA GLU A 73 26.52 18.08 -15.91
C GLU A 73 25.22 17.38 -15.48
N VAL A 74 25.30 16.22 -14.81
CA VAL A 74 24.12 15.56 -14.21
C VAL A 74 23.39 16.51 -13.27
N LEU A 75 24.11 17.17 -12.35
CA LEU A 75 23.51 18.11 -11.40
C LEU A 75 22.90 19.34 -12.09
N LYS A 76 23.48 19.78 -13.21
CA LYS A 76 22.97 20.90 -14.00
C LYS A 76 21.66 20.52 -14.71
N ASP A 77 21.60 19.34 -15.34
CA ASP A 77 20.40 18.84 -16.01
C ASP A 77 19.24 18.66 -15.01
N LEU A 78 19.51 18.09 -13.83
CA LEU A 78 18.50 17.89 -12.78
C LEU A 78 17.97 19.21 -12.21
N LYS A 79 18.84 20.22 -11.99
CA LYS A 79 18.45 21.53 -11.46
C LYS A 79 17.52 22.33 -12.38
N ALA A 80 17.47 21.97 -13.67
CA ALA A 80 16.55 22.61 -14.61
C ALA A 80 15.08 22.21 -14.36
N ASP A 81 14.82 21.13 -13.63
CA ASP A 81 13.49 20.64 -13.31
C ASP A 81 13.09 20.93 -11.86
N THR A 82 12.11 21.81 -11.67
CA THR A 82 11.64 22.19 -10.33
C THR A 82 10.87 21.10 -9.60
N ALA A 83 10.50 20.01 -10.27
CA ALA A 83 9.89 18.84 -9.65
C ALA A 83 10.93 17.83 -9.11
N ILE A 84 12.24 18.10 -9.27
CA ILE A 84 13.31 17.24 -8.78
C ILE A 84 14.08 17.96 -7.68
N GLU A 85 14.13 17.34 -6.50
CA GLU A 85 14.98 17.78 -5.40
C GLU A 85 16.25 16.94 -5.42
N VAL A 86 17.41 17.57 -5.63
CA VAL A 86 18.69 16.87 -5.76
C VAL A 86 19.60 17.12 -4.57
N ALA A 87 20.14 16.05 -4.01
CA ALA A 87 21.21 16.11 -3.01
C ALA A 87 22.37 15.20 -3.42
N ARG A 88 23.57 15.52 -2.93
CA ARG A 88 24.74 14.65 -3.06
C ARG A 88 24.73 13.64 -1.92
N ILE A 89 25.17 12.41 -2.21
CA ILE A 89 25.35 11.37 -1.19
C ILE A 89 26.75 10.78 -1.25
N SER A 90 27.39 10.65 -0.10
CA SER A 90 28.71 10.03 0.05
C SER A 90 28.59 8.55 0.43
N THR A 91 29.71 7.80 0.38
CA THR A 91 29.76 6.43 0.89
C THR A 91 29.34 6.34 2.36
N ASP A 92 29.83 7.24 3.22
CA ASP A 92 29.55 7.20 4.66
C ASP A 92 28.05 7.35 4.93
N GLN A 93 27.38 8.23 4.20
CA GLN A 93 25.93 8.45 4.30
C GLN A 93 25.11 7.25 3.81
N ILE A 94 25.58 6.55 2.77
CA ILE A 94 24.96 5.29 2.32
C ILE A 94 25.08 4.22 3.42
N LEU A 95 26.23 4.13 4.09
CA LEU A 95 26.46 3.17 5.17
C LEU A 95 25.58 3.46 6.41
N THR A 96 25.18 4.72 6.61
CA THR A 96 24.27 5.16 7.69
C THR A 96 22.80 5.24 7.28
N ASP A 97 22.39 4.55 6.20
CA ASP A 97 21.00 4.44 5.73
C ASP A 97 20.33 5.75 5.27
N GLU A 98 21.11 6.82 5.04
CA GLU A 98 20.57 8.10 4.54
C GLU A 98 20.03 7.98 3.10
N LEU A 99 20.45 6.95 2.36
CA LEU A 99 19.94 6.67 1.02
C LEU A 99 18.41 6.44 1.01
N ASN A 100 17.84 5.94 2.11
CA ASN A 100 16.42 5.62 2.22
C ASN A 100 15.51 6.86 2.27
N SER A 101 16.07 8.06 2.42
CA SER A 101 15.31 9.31 2.29
C SER A 101 15.14 9.80 0.85
N PHE A 102 15.62 9.05 -0.14
CA PHE A 102 15.54 9.39 -1.56
C PHE A 102 14.59 8.45 -2.31
N ASP A 103 14.17 8.86 -3.49
CA ASP A 103 13.34 8.05 -4.39
C ASP A 103 14.19 7.43 -5.51
N VAL A 104 15.29 8.09 -5.90
CA VAL A 104 16.22 7.62 -6.94
C VAL A 104 17.67 7.89 -6.52
N VAL A 105 18.57 6.96 -6.84
CA VAL A 105 20.02 7.15 -6.76
C VAL A 105 20.67 7.15 -8.14
N ILE A 106 21.60 8.09 -8.36
CA ILE A 106 22.36 8.22 -9.61
C ILE A 106 23.85 8.01 -9.35
N PHE A 107 24.43 7.08 -10.09
CA PHE A 107 25.88 6.89 -10.21
C PHE A 107 26.34 7.39 -11.59
N SER A 108 27.04 8.52 -11.61
CA SER A 108 27.54 9.15 -12.83
C SER A 108 28.85 8.52 -13.35
N GLY A 109 29.44 9.11 -14.38
CA GLY A 109 30.68 8.66 -14.99
C GLY A 109 31.90 8.70 -14.05
N GLY A 110 32.98 8.05 -14.49
CA GLY A 110 34.22 7.89 -13.72
C GLY A 110 34.79 6.49 -13.84
N SER A 111 35.08 5.84 -12.70
CA SER A 111 35.55 4.45 -12.65
C SER A 111 34.58 3.60 -11.83
N GLY A 112 33.83 2.72 -12.51
CA GLY A 112 32.85 1.84 -11.84
C GLY A 112 33.51 0.97 -10.76
N GLY A 113 34.70 0.45 -11.05
CA GLY A 113 35.49 -0.30 -10.07
C GLY A 113 35.93 0.52 -8.86
N ALA A 114 36.24 1.81 -9.03
CA ALA A 114 36.54 2.67 -7.90
C ALA A 114 35.29 3.05 -7.10
N GLN A 115 34.15 3.28 -7.77
CA GLN A 115 32.86 3.53 -7.11
C GLN A 115 32.43 2.31 -6.27
N GLY A 116 32.40 1.11 -6.87
CA GLY A 116 32.03 -0.13 -6.19
C GLY A 116 32.98 -0.52 -5.06
N LYS A 117 34.28 -0.25 -5.20
CA LYS A 117 35.27 -0.45 -4.11
C LYS A 117 35.15 0.60 -3.02
N SER A 118 34.81 1.84 -3.36
CA SER A 118 34.56 2.90 -2.37
C SER A 118 33.40 2.52 -1.48
N LEU A 119 32.30 2.00 -2.05
CA LEU A 119 31.14 1.50 -1.30
C LEU A 119 31.47 0.34 -0.34
N GLY A 120 32.49 -0.48 -0.65
CA GLY A 120 32.73 -1.73 0.07
C GLY A 120 31.59 -2.73 -0.13
N ALA A 121 31.66 -3.90 0.52
CA ALA A 121 30.59 -4.89 0.44
C ALA A 121 29.28 -4.35 1.04
N ASP A 122 29.37 -3.76 2.23
CA ASP A 122 28.21 -3.26 2.97
C ASP A 122 27.49 -2.12 2.25
N GLY A 123 28.23 -1.14 1.70
CA GLY A 123 27.62 -0.03 0.97
C GLY A 123 26.98 -0.47 -0.34
N ARG A 124 27.53 -1.51 -1.01
CA ARG A 124 26.88 -2.11 -2.18
C ARG A 124 25.58 -2.80 -1.79
N GLU A 125 25.55 -3.48 -0.65
CA GLU A 125 24.32 -4.11 -0.16
C GLU A 125 23.27 -3.06 0.23
N LYS A 126 23.66 -1.95 0.87
CA LYS A 126 22.75 -0.82 1.15
C LYS A 126 22.11 -0.26 -0.12
N VAL A 127 22.88 -0.10 -1.20
CA VAL A 127 22.33 0.32 -2.50
C VAL A 127 21.41 -0.75 -3.08
N ARG A 128 21.77 -2.04 -2.99
CA ARG A 128 20.91 -3.15 -3.45
C ARG A 128 19.58 -3.16 -2.72
N SER A 129 19.57 -3.12 -1.39
CA SER A 129 18.34 -3.10 -0.57
C SER A 129 17.46 -1.90 -0.89
N PHE A 130 18.05 -0.70 -1.04
CA PHE A 130 17.31 0.50 -1.45
C PHE A 130 16.53 0.28 -2.75
N ILE A 131 17.16 -0.37 -3.75
CA ILE A 131 16.52 -0.66 -5.04
C ILE A 131 15.49 -1.78 -4.88
N GLU A 132 15.83 -2.83 -4.15
CA GLU A 132 14.93 -3.96 -3.89
C GLU A 132 13.61 -3.49 -3.25
N ASP A 133 13.68 -2.52 -2.34
CA ASP A 133 12.55 -1.90 -1.63
C ASP A 133 11.80 -0.83 -2.45
N GLY A 134 12.12 -0.68 -3.75
CA GLY A 134 11.39 0.19 -4.67
C GLY A 134 12.07 1.50 -5.04
N GLY A 135 13.29 1.74 -4.55
CA GLY A 135 14.14 2.85 -4.99
C GLY A 135 14.57 2.72 -6.46
N GLY A 136 14.66 3.85 -7.16
CA GLY A 136 15.17 3.87 -8.54
C GLY A 136 16.70 3.93 -8.60
N TYR A 137 17.30 3.25 -9.58
CA TYR A 137 18.73 3.34 -9.89
C TYR A 137 18.97 3.85 -11.31
N ILE A 138 19.87 4.81 -11.45
CA ILE A 138 20.38 5.27 -12.74
C ILE A 138 21.90 5.21 -12.74
N GLY A 139 22.47 4.41 -13.62
CA GLY A 139 23.91 4.32 -13.84
C GLY A 139 24.31 4.90 -15.19
N ILE A 140 25.18 5.92 -15.22
CA ILE A 140 25.70 6.51 -16.45
C ILE A 140 27.19 6.16 -16.57
N CYS A 141 27.60 5.61 -17.71
CA CYS A 141 28.97 5.18 -18.00
C CYS A 141 29.55 4.27 -16.88
N ALA A 142 30.32 4.81 -15.93
CA ALA A 142 30.83 4.07 -14.78
C ALA A 142 29.72 3.47 -13.92
N GLY A 143 28.62 4.21 -13.70
CA GLY A 143 27.45 3.67 -13.01
C GLY A 143 26.76 2.55 -13.81
N ALA A 144 26.85 2.55 -15.14
CA ALA A 144 26.33 1.44 -15.95
C ALA A 144 27.19 0.18 -15.81
N TYR A 145 28.51 0.31 -15.67
CA TYR A 145 29.36 -0.83 -15.29
C TYR A 145 28.98 -1.34 -13.88
N LEU A 146 28.76 -0.44 -12.94
CA LEU A 146 28.42 -0.78 -11.56
C LEU A 146 27.10 -1.57 -11.45
N ALA A 147 26.13 -1.33 -12.32
CA ALA A 147 24.85 -2.06 -12.33
C ALA A 147 24.95 -3.53 -12.77
N SER A 148 25.94 -3.85 -13.62
CA SER A 148 26.11 -5.16 -14.27
C SER A 148 26.33 -6.31 -13.29
N THR A 149 26.38 -7.55 -13.80
CA THR A 149 26.71 -8.74 -13.01
C THR A 149 28.17 -9.21 -13.17
N ASP A 150 28.99 -8.48 -13.93
CA ASP A 150 30.21 -9.03 -14.54
C ASP A 150 31.51 -8.80 -13.73
N TYR A 151 31.40 -8.15 -12.57
CA TYR A 151 32.54 -7.85 -11.69
C TYR A 151 32.18 -8.03 -10.21
N ASP A 152 33.12 -8.51 -9.39
CA ASP A 152 32.93 -8.72 -7.93
C ASP A 152 32.62 -7.43 -7.14
N TRP A 153 32.87 -6.26 -7.75
CA TRP A 153 32.56 -4.95 -7.18
C TRP A 153 31.28 -4.35 -7.76
N SER A 154 30.60 -5.02 -8.68
CA SER A 154 29.32 -4.60 -9.20
C SER A 154 28.22 -4.78 -8.15
N LEU A 155 27.06 -4.18 -8.42
CA LEU A 155 25.86 -4.31 -7.63
C LEU A 155 25.07 -5.57 -7.97
N HIS A 156 25.25 -6.19 -9.15
CA HIS A 156 24.48 -7.36 -9.58
C HIS A 156 22.95 -7.12 -9.57
N ILE A 157 22.51 -6.00 -10.13
CA ILE A 157 21.11 -5.52 -10.13
C ILE A 157 20.48 -5.45 -11.53
N LEU A 158 21.20 -5.90 -12.56
CA LEU A 158 20.74 -5.90 -13.93
C LEU A 158 21.32 -7.13 -14.63
N ASP A 159 20.51 -7.92 -15.34
CA ASP A 159 20.99 -9.11 -16.09
C ASP A 159 21.83 -8.73 -17.33
N ALA A 160 22.93 -8.02 -17.10
CA ALA A 160 23.82 -7.53 -18.13
C ALA A 160 25.26 -7.91 -17.83
N LYS A 161 25.92 -8.51 -18.81
CA LYS A 161 27.37 -8.68 -18.85
C LYS A 161 28.01 -7.57 -19.69
N VAL A 162 29.30 -7.34 -19.46
CA VAL A 162 30.07 -6.33 -20.17
C VAL A 162 30.97 -7.01 -21.19
N LEU A 163 30.76 -6.70 -22.46
CA LEU A 163 31.61 -7.19 -23.54
C LEU A 163 32.93 -6.42 -23.59
N ASP A 164 33.96 -7.08 -24.12
CA ASP A 164 35.26 -6.46 -24.45
C ASP A 164 36.00 -5.84 -23.25
N ARG A 165 35.93 -6.49 -22.08
CA ARG A 165 36.51 -6.02 -20.80
C ARG A 165 37.99 -5.63 -20.87
N ASN A 166 38.78 -6.33 -21.69
CA ASN A 166 40.19 -6.05 -21.89
C ASN A 166 40.45 -4.72 -22.60
N HIS A 167 39.45 -4.18 -23.30
CA HIS A 167 39.54 -2.93 -24.06
C HIS A 167 38.53 -1.88 -23.57
N TRP A 168 38.25 -1.86 -22.25
CA TRP A 168 37.34 -0.86 -21.63
C TRP A 168 37.70 0.59 -22.00
N ALA A 169 39.00 0.90 -22.13
CA ALA A 169 39.51 2.22 -22.54
C ALA A 169 39.39 2.44 -24.07
N ARG A 170 38.24 2.07 -24.63
CA ARG A 170 37.99 1.88 -26.07
C ARG A 170 38.16 3.14 -26.90
N GLY A 171 37.86 4.30 -26.34
CA GLY A 171 37.89 5.59 -27.02
C GLY A 171 36.74 6.49 -26.61
N PHE A 172 36.63 7.60 -27.31
CA PHE A 172 35.54 8.56 -27.16
C PHE A 172 35.18 9.17 -28.51
N GLY A 173 33.97 9.70 -28.63
CA GLY A 173 33.44 10.29 -29.85
C GLY A 173 31.94 10.09 -29.94
N ASP A 174 31.31 10.71 -30.93
CA ASP A 174 29.87 10.59 -31.14
C ASP A 174 29.54 9.22 -31.74
N VAL A 175 28.50 8.59 -31.19
CA VAL A 175 27.93 7.35 -31.71
C VAL A 175 26.46 7.56 -32.04
N GLU A 176 25.98 6.84 -33.06
CA GLU A 176 24.56 6.75 -33.34
C GLU A 176 23.96 5.56 -32.61
N LEU A 177 22.80 5.78 -31.99
CA LEU A 177 21.98 4.75 -31.39
C LEU A 177 20.73 4.51 -32.21
N LYS A 178 20.27 3.26 -32.24
CA LYS A 178 18.89 2.89 -32.58
C LYS A 178 18.13 2.72 -31.27
N VAL A 179 17.01 3.43 -31.12
CA VAL A 179 16.20 3.49 -29.90
C VAL A 179 14.84 2.86 -30.18
N ASN A 180 14.35 2.03 -29.27
CA ASN A 180 13.01 1.46 -29.37
C ASN A 180 11.93 2.48 -28.89
N ALA A 181 10.65 2.16 -29.08
CA ALA A 181 9.56 3.06 -28.68
C ALA A 181 9.55 3.35 -27.16
N SER A 182 9.71 2.32 -26.33
CA SER A 182 9.71 2.43 -24.87
C SER A 182 10.78 3.40 -24.37
N GLY A 183 12.02 3.24 -24.86
CA GLY A 183 13.16 4.08 -24.51
C GLY A 183 13.01 5.49 -25.04
N ARG A 184 12.54 5.65 -26.28
CA ARG A 184 12.30 6.99 -26.85
C ARG A 184 11.30 7.78 -26.03
N ASP A 185 10.16 7.17 -25.73
CA ASP A 185 9.06 7.84 -25.04
C ASP A 185 9.40 8.07 -23.56
N SER A 186 10.02 7.09 -22.88
CA SER A 186 10.39 7.19 -21.46
C SER A 186 11.54 8.19 -21.21
N LEU A 187 12.49 8.31 -22.14
CA LEU A 187 13.63 9.23 -22.04
C LEU A 187 13.42 10.55 -22.78
N SER A 188 12.22 10.79 -23.33
CA SER A 188 11.91 12.00 -24.11
C SER A 188 12.91 12.27 -25.24
N LEU A 189 13.37 11.20 -25.91
CA LEU A 189 14.34 11.32 -26.99
C LEU A 189 13.65 11.83 -28.27
N PRO A 190 14.34 12.67 -29.07
CA PRO A 190 13.73 13.35 -30.22
C PRO A 190 13.39 12.41 -31.39
N SER A 191 14.04 11.25 -31.47
CA SER A 191 13.90 10.29 -32.57
C SER A 191 14.31 8.88 -32.14
N ASP A 192 13.85 7.88 -32.91
CA ASP A 192 14.31 6.49 -32.85
C ASP A 192 15.75 6.28 -33.33
N ARG A 193 16.39 7.33 -33.87
CA ARG A 193 17.85 7.41 -34.03
C ARG A 193 18.38 8.66 -33.34
N THR A 194 19.35 8.49 -32.45
CA THR A 194 19.92 9.60 -31.68
C THR A 194 21.44 9.53 -31.72
N THR A 195 22.08 10.67 -31.95
CA THR A 195 23.54 10.82 -31.77
C THR A 195 23.83 11.18 -30.34
N VAL A 196 24.78 10.50 -29.71
CA VAL A 196 25.17 10.73 -28.31
C VAL A 196 26.68 10.63 -28.15
N TYR A 197 27.24 11.47 -27.28
CA TYR A 197 28.66 11.41 -26.96
C TYR A 197 28.97 10.14 -26.16
N TYR A 198 29.86 9.31 -26.68
CA TYR A 198 30.37 8.11 -26.01
C TYR A 198 31.77 8.35 -25.46
N HIS A 199 32.05 7.84 -24.26
CA HIS A 199 33.37 7.87 -23.64
C HIS A 199 33.56 6.64 -22.74
N GLN A 200 34.08 5.55 -23.31
CA GLN A 200 34.48 4.34 -22.57
C GLN A 200 33.35 3.61 -21.80
N GLY A 201 32.08 3.97 -22.04
CA GLY A 201 30.93 3.30 -21.46
C GLY A 201 30.89 1.80 -21.79
N PRO A 202 30.23 0.98 -20.97
CA PRO A 202 30.18 -0.47 -21.15
C PRO A 202 29.43 -0.84 -22.43
N ILE A 203 29.85 -1.91 -23.10
CA ILE A 203 29.08 -2.54 -24.18
C ILE A 203 28.27 -3.67 -23.54
N LEU A 204 26.97 -3.47 -23.37
CA LEU A 204 26.13 -4.40 -22.62
C LEU A 204 25.58 -5.51 -23.52
N ALA A 205 25.42 -6.69 -22.93
CA ALA A 205 24.71 -7.83 -23.50
C ALA A 205 24.02 -8.63 -22.38
N PRO A 206 23.00 -9.46 -22.68
CA PRO A 206 22.36 -10.31 -21.68
C PRO A 206 23.38 -11.18 -20.96
N ALA A 207 23.31 -11.21 -19.63
CA ALA A 207 24.17 -12.10 -18.82
C ALA A 207 23.61 -13.52 -18.76
N GLU A 208 22.32 -13.72 -19.06
CA GLU A 208 21.64 -15.03 -18.99
C GLU A 208 21.60 -15.56 -17.55
N ASN A 209 21.52 -14.66 -16.57
CA ASN A 209 21.35 -15.00 -15.16
C ASN A 209 19.87 -15.19 -14.81
N SER A 210 19.46 -16.45 -14.62
CA SER A 210 18.08 -16.81 -14.25
C SER A 210 17.61 -16.29 -12.89
N GLU A 211 18.51 -15.76 -12.06
CA GLU A 211 18.15 -15.14 -10.76
C GLU A 211 17.70 -13.69 -10.90
N LEU A 212 17.86 -13.08 -12.08
CA LEU A 212 17.47 -11.70 -12.37
C LEU A 212 16.45 -11.68 -13.52
N ASP A 213 15.57 -10.69 -13.51
CA ASP A 213 14.70 -10.42 -14.64
C ASP A 213 15.53 -9.91 -15.83
N ASP A 214 15.23 -10.40 -17.03
CA ASP A 214 15.82 -9.91 -18.28
C ASP A 214 15.56 -8.40 -18.42
N TYR A 215 16.58 -7.66 -18.87
CA TYR A 215 16.41 -6.24 -19.19
C TYR A 215 15.78 -6.03 -20.58
N GLU A 216 15.05 -4.93 -20.73
CA GLU A 216 14.62 -4.42 -22.04
C GLU A 216 15.75 -3.58 -22.68
N GLU A 217 16.17 -3.94 -23.89
CA GLU A 217 17.07 -3.09 -24.68
C GLU A 217 16.28 -1.88 -25.19
N TRP A 218 16.53 -0.71 -24.58
CA TRP A 218 15.95 0.55 -25.02
C TRP A 218 16.73 1.20 -26.15
N ALA A 219 18.04 1.00 -26.18
CA ALA A 219 18.85 1.43 -27.31
C ALA A 219 20.04 0.51 -27.56
N SER A 220 20.39 0.31 -28.83
CA SER A 220 21.62 -0.34 -29.28
C SER A 220 22.49 0.59 -30.09
N PHE A 221 23.81 0.39 -30.02
CA PHE A 221 24.75 1.12 -30.88
C PHE A 221 24.55 0.73 -32.35
N THR A 222 24.56 1.70 -33.26
CA THR A 222 24.61 1.45 -34.71
C THR A 222 25.97 1.79 -35.33
N THR A 223 26.74 2.67 -34.69
CA THR A 223 28.14 2.96 -35.05
C THR A 223 29.09 2.49 -33.95
N GLU A 224 30.39 2.59 -34.20
CA GLU A 224 31.43 2.23 -33.22
C GLU A 224 32.44 3.36 -33.03
N VAL A 225 33.02 3.41 -31.83
CA VAL A 225 34.20 4.19 -31.50
C VAL A 225 35.30 3.22 -31.10
N LYS A 226 36.53 3.45 -31.60
CA LYS A 226 37.69 2.64 -31.24
C LYS A 226 38.99 3.43 -31.34
N LYS A 227 39.92 3.13 -30.43
CA LYS A 227 41.32 3.52 -30.55
C LYS A 227 42.03 2.65 -31.57
N GLU A 228 43.14 3.16 -32.08
CA GLU A 228 44.07 2.39 -32.88
C GLU A 228 44.53 1.13 -32.12
N GLY A 229 44.56 -0.02 -32.80
CA GLY A 229 44.91 -1.31 -32.21
C GLY A 229 43.77 -2.05 -31.50
N VAL A 230 42.60 -1.44 -31.27
CA VAL A 230 41.44 -2.13 -30.70
C VAL A 230 40.62 -2.80 -31.83
N PRO A 231 40.24 -4.09 -31.73
CA PRO A 231 39.40 -4.77 -32.72
C PRO A 231 38.11 -4.01 -33.01
N GLY A 232 37.62 -4.00 -34.25
CA GLY A 232 36.35 -3.33 -34.61
C GLY A 232 35.14 -4.25 -34.52
N GLY A 233 33.94 -3.70 -34.70
CA GLY A 233 32.70 -4.45 -34.92
C GLY A 233 31.99 -5.01 -33.68
N ILE A 234 32.44 -4.65 -32.47
CA ILE A 234 31.85 -5.16 -31.22
C ILE A 234 30.64 -4.33 -30.78
N MET A 235 30.68 -3.01 -30.96
CA MET A 235 29.58 -2.13 -30.51
C MET A 235 28.28 -2.31 -31.33
N PRO A 236 28.30 -2.33 -32.67
CA PRO A 236 27.06 -2.33 -33.44
C PRO A 236 26.15 -3.51 -33.10
N GLY A 237 24.88 -3.22 -32.83
CA GLY A 237 23.87 -4.19 -32.42
C GLY A 237 23.96 -4.65 -30.96
N LYS A 238 24.82 -4.02 -30.14
CA LYS A 238 24.88 -4.26 -28.69
C LYS A 238 24.20 -3.16 -27.91
N THR A 239 23.75 -3.52 -26.72
CA THR A 239 22.95 -2.65 -25.86
C THR A 239 23.78 -1.46 -25.37
N ALA A 240 23.26 -0.26 -25.63
CA ALA A 240 23.77 1.02 -25.16
C ALA A 240 22.96 1.56 -23.98
N ILE A 241 21.64 1.31 -23.97
CA ILE A 241 20.74 1.66 -22.87
C ILE A 241 19.92 0.43 -22.51
N ALA A 242 20.07 -0.03 -21.27
CA ALA A 242 19.35 -1.17 -20.72
C ALA A 242 18.42 -0.70 -19.59
N ALA A 243 17.16 -1.07 -19.67
CA ALA A 243 16.17 -0.80 -18.63
C ALA A 243 15.66 -2.12 -18.05
N GLY A 244 15.76 -2.28 -16.74
CA GLY A 244 15.36 -3.50 -16.05
C GLY A 244 14.84 -3.20 -14.64
N ARG A 245 14.85 -4.22 -13.81
CA ARG A 245 14.37 -4.17 -12.43
C ARG A 245 15.27 -4.98 -11.51
N PHE A 246 15.22 -4.61 -10.25
CA PHE A 246 15.78 -5.39 -9.15
C PHE A 246 14.85 -5.22 -7.94
N GLY A 247 14.25 -6.31 -7.48
CA GLY A 247 13.10 -6.26 -6.57
C GLY A 247 11.96 -5.39 -7.11
N ASP A 248 11.47 -4.45 -6.31
CA ASP A 248 10.42 -3.51 -6.70
C ASP A 248 10.94 -2.26 -7.42
N GLY A 249 12.24 -2.02 -7.38
CA GLY A 249 12.92 -0.88 -7.99
C GLY A 249 13.07 -0.99 -9.50
N ARG A 250 13.30 0.16 -10.13
CA ARG A 250 13.63 0.27 -11.56
C ARG A 250 15.11 0.59 -11.72
N VAL A 251 15.77 -0.10 -12.65
CA VAL A 251 17.21 0.03 -12.89
C VAL A 251 17.41 0.47 -14.33
N LEU A 252 18.10 1.60 -14.53
CA LEU A 252 18.49 2.09 -15.85
C LEU A 252 20.02 2.17 -15.95
N ALA A 253 20.60 1.51 -16.94
CA ALA A 253 22.01 1.60 -17.27
C ALA A 253 22.20 2.26 -18.63
N ILE A 254 22.84 3.43 -18.64
CA ILE A 254 23.13 4.24 -19.82
C ILE A 254 24.64 4.21 -20.06
N SER A 255 25.06 3.56 -21.15
CA SER A 255 26.48 3.49 -21.50
C SER A 255 27.08 4.83 -21.94
N PRO A 256 26.50 5.56 -22.92
CA PRO A 256 27.00 6.85 -23.35
C PRO A 256 26.61 7.99 -22.38
N HIS A 257 27.00 9.22 -22.72
CA HIS A 257 26.81 10.40 -21.88
C HIS A 257 25.76 11.36 -22.48
N PRO A 258 24.45 11.15 -22.26
CA PRO A 258 23.44 12.10 -22.69
C PRO A 258 23.62 13.47 -22.02
N GLU A 259 24.10 13.52 -20.77
CA GLU A 259 24.37 14.75 -20.02
C GLU A 259 25.53 15.58 -20.62
N ARG A 260 26.32 14.98 -21.52
CA ARG A 260 27.41 15.65 -22.25
C ARG A 260 27.07 15.90 -23.71
N THR A 261 25.81 15.68 -24.12
CA THR A 261 25.38 15.77 -25.51
C THR A 261 24.39 16.91 -25.68
N THR A 262 24.72 17.87 -26.55
CA THR A 262 23.84 19.00 -26.88
C THR A 262 22.48 18.50 -27.38
N GLY A 263 21.40 19.00 -26.76
CA GLY A 263 20.02 18.66 -27.14
C GLY A 263 19.46 17.40 -26.46
N LEU A 264 20.21 16.78 -25.55
CA LEU A 264 19.76 15.64 -24.73
C LEU A 264 19.68 15.97 -23.22
N ASP A 265 19.65 17.25 -22.86
CA ASP A 265 19.56 17.74 -21.47
C ASP A 265 18.31 17.25 -20.72
N SER A 266 17.23 16.92 -21.44
CA SER A 266 16.00 16.38 -20.86
C SER A 266 16.08 14.90 -20.49
N VAL A 267 17.08 14.16 -20.99
CA VAL A 267 17.18 12.69 -20.83
C VAL A 267 17.38 12.29 -19.38
N VAL A 268 18.25 12.99 -18.64
CA VAL A 268 18.52 12.67 -17.23
C VAL A 268 17.29 12.95 -16.35
N PRO A 269 16.61 14.11 -16.44
CA PRO A 269 15.32 14.32 -15.77
C PRO A 269 14.22 13.33 -16.17
N ALA A 270 14.14 12.94 -17.46
CA ALA A 270 13.17 11.95 -17.92
C ALA A 270 13.46 10.56 -17.31
N ALA A 271 14.74 10.16 -17.29
CA ALA A 271 15.20 8.95 -16.63
C ALA A 271 14.86 8.94 -15.13
N VAL A 272 15.02 10.06 -14.42
CA VAL A 272 14.62 10.20 -13.02
C VAL A 272 13.13 9.95 -12.84
N ARG A 273 12.26 10.60 -13.64
CA ARG A 273 10.81 10.40 -13.53
C ARG A 273 10.41 8.95 -13.81
N TRP A 274 11.07 8.31 -14.77
CA TRP A 274 10.83 6.90 -15.05
C TRP A 274 11.32 6.00 -13.91
N ALA A 275 12.50 6.24 -13.34
CA ALA A 275 13.10 5.43 -12.29
C ALA A 275 12.38 5.61 -10.93
N ALA A 276 11.89 6.82 -10.65
CA ALA A 276 11.10 7.15 -9.46
C ALA A 276 9.70 6.53 -9.47
N ALA A 277 9.21 6.12 -10.65
CA ALA A 277 7.93 5.47 -10.75
C ALA A 277 8.03 4.09 -10.07
N ARG A 278 7.50 4.02 -8.85
CA ARG A 278 7.38 2.75 -8.12
C ARG A 278 6.67 1.73 -8.99
N ARG A 279 6.98 0.45 -8.79
CA ARG A 279 6.12 -0.62 -9.31
C ARG A 279 4.69 -0.20 -8.96
N SER A 280 3.80 -0.10 -9.95
CA SER A 280 2.39 -0.12 -9.61
C SER A 280 2.25 -1.41 -8.81
N GLU A 281 2.07 -1.31 -7.48
CA GLU A 281 1.91 -2.47 -6.62
C GLU A 281 1.06 -3.46 -7.42
N LYS A 282 1.51 -4.71 -7.59
CA LYS A 282 0.54 -5.74 -7.97
C LYS A 282 -0.57 -5.55 -6.96
N PRO A 283 -1.76 -5.09 -7.38
CA PRO A 283 -2.69 -4.52 -6.43
C PRO A 283 -2.99 -5.62 -5.43
N ASP A 284 -2.78 -5.34 -4.15
CA ASP A 284 -3.03 -6.31 -3.09
C ASP A 284 -4.35 -7.01 -3.36
N LEU A 285 -4.31 -8.33 -3.56
CA LEU A 285 -5.50 -9.09 -3.94
C LEU A 285 -6.49 -9.18 -2.77
N ILE A 286 -5.97 -9.00 -1.55
CA ILE A 286 -6.68 -8.91 -0.28
C ILE A 286 -6.14 -7.72 0.52
N ILE A 287 -7.00 -6.99 1.21
CA ILE A 287 -6.61 -6.01 2.23
C ILE A 287 -6.80 -6.69 3.58
N PHE A 288 -5.74 -6.74 4.38
CA PHE A 288 -5.81 -7.19 5.76
C PHE A 288 -5.26 -6.11 6.69
N GLN A 289 -6.03 -5.77 7.71
CA GLN A 289 -5.58 -4.97 8.83
C GLN A 289 -5.94 -5.66 10.13
N GLN A 290 -4.95 -5.86 10.99
CA GLN A 290 -5.16 -6.32 12.36
C GLN A 290 -5.51 -5.13 13.26
N GLY A 291 -6.56 -5.26 14.05
CA GLY A 291 -7.04 -4.25 15.00
C GLY A 291 -7.02 -4.69 16.46
N ASP A 292 -7.40 -3.77 17.35
CA ASP A 292 -7.52 -3.95 18.80
C ASP A 292 -8.98 -3.86 19.32
N LEU A 293 -9.95 -3.52 18.45
CA LEU A 293 -11.37 -3.59 18.79
C LEU A 293 -11.87 -5.04 18.72
N PRO A 294 -12.95 -5.39 19.47
CA PRO A 294 -13.55 -6.72 19.48
C PRO A 294 -14.39 -7.02 18.22
N VAL A 295 -14.04 -6.47 17.06
CA VAL A 295 -14.80 -6.61 15.81
C VAL A 295 -13.89 -6.94 14.64
N VAL A 296 -14.34 -7.88 13.80
CA VAL A 296 -13.75 -8.21 12.49
C VAL A 296 -14.75 -7.89 11.39
N ILE A 297 -14.33 -7.14 10.37
CA ILE A 297 -15.12 -6.95 9.15
C ILE A 297 -14.57 -7.85 8.04
N SER A 298 -15.46 -8.60 7.39
CA SER A 298 -15.18 -9.39 6.19
C SER A 298 -15.96 -8.80 5.02
N ALA A 299 -15.33 -8.68 3.85
CA ALA A 299 -16.02 -8.37 2.60
C ALA A 299 -15.36 -9.13 1.43
N PRO A 300 -15.85 -10.35 1.12
CA PRO A 300 -15.14 -11.26 0.23
C PRO A 300 -15.41 -11.01 -1.27
N HIS A 301 -16.47 -10.26 -1.63
CA HIS A 301 -17.00 -10.26 -3.02
C HIS A 301 -17.14 -8.87 -3.65
N GLY A 302 -16.62 -7.81 -3.03
CA GLY A 302 -16.68 -6.45 -3.57
C GLY A 302 -15.67 -6.16 -4.68
N GLY A 303 -14.55 -6.88 -4.66
CA GLY A 303 -13.40 -6.71 -5.54
C GLY A 303 -13.67 -6.76 -7.04
N SER A 304 -12.98 -5.91 -7.79
CA SER A 304 -13.06 -5.84 -9.25
C SER A 304 -11.79 -6.28 -9.98
N LEU A 305 -10.69 -6.51 -9.26
CA LEU A 305 -9.41 -6.81 -9.86
C LEU A 305 -9.47 -8.13 -10.62
N GLN A 306 -8.78 -8.15 -11.77
CA GLN A 306 -8.39 -9.40 -12.39
C GLN A 306 -7.33 -10.07 -11.53
N PHE A 307 -7.25 -11.40 -11.61
CA PHE A 307 -6.18 -12.16 -10.99
C PHE A 307 -5.12 -12.43 -12.07
N PRO A 308 -3.95 -11.74 -12.06
CA PRO A 308 -2.95 -11.91 -13.11
C PRO A 308 -2.44 -13.36 -13.17
N GLY A 309 -2.51 -13.98 -14.34
CA GLY A 309 -2.03 -15.35 -14.56
C GLY A 309 -3.02 -16.45 -14.13
N VAL A 310 -4.22 -16.10 -13.67
CA VAL A 310 -5.25 -17.06 -13.25
C VAL A 310 -6.49 -16.93 -14.12
N GLU A 311 -6.93 -18.05 -14.68
CA GLU A 311 -8.16 -18.10 -15.46
C GLU A 311 -9.40 -18.07 -14.54
N PRO A 312 -10.52 -17.48 -15.02
CA PRO A 312 -11.80 -17.54 -14.30
C PRO A 312 -12.26 -18.98 -14.05
N ARG A 313 -12.81 -19.23 -12.85
CA ARG A 313 -13.45 -20.51 -12.52
C ARG A 313 -14.60 -20.80 -13.47
N LYS A 314 -14.75 -22.04 -13.89
CA LYS A 314 -15.78 -22.51 -14.84
C LYS A 314 -16.99 -23.15 -14.15
N GLY A 315 -16.79 -23.77 -12.99
CA GLY A 315 -17.84 -24.44 -12.23
C GLY A 315 -18.35 -25.72 -12.89
N GLU A 316 -17.53 -26.39 -13.71
CA GLU A 316 -17.94 -27.61 -14.43
C GLU A 316 -18.31 -28.72 -13.43
N GLY A 317 -19.56 -29.20 -13.51
CA GLY A 317 -20.08 -30.24 -12.61
C GLY A 317 -20.50 -29.75 -11.22
N MET A 318 -20.39 -28.45 -10.92
CA MET A 318 -20.81 -27.90 -9.63
C MET A 318 -22.31 -27.55 -9.62
N GLU A 319 -22.97 -27.77 -8.48
CA GLU A 319 -24.35 -27.31 -8.29
C GLU A 319 -24.44 -25.79 -8.42
N THR A 320 -25.50 -25.30 -9.07
CA THR A 320 -25.80 -23.87 -9.19
C THR A 320 -26.89 -23.48 -8.20
N GLY A 321 -26.88 -22.25 -7.69
CA GLY A 321 -27.89 -21.78 -6.73
C GLY A 321 -27.33 -20.85 -5.65
N ALA A 322 -28.12 -20.56 -4.62
CA ALA A 322 -27.70 -19.67 -3.51
C ALA A 322 -26.47 -20.22 -2.76
N ALA A 323 -26.41 -21.53 -2.54
CA ALA A 323 -25.28 -22.22 -1.93
C ALA A 323 -24.22 -22.72 -2.94
N GLY A 324 -24.57 -22.75 -4.24
CA GLY A 324 -23.73 -23.30 -5.31
C GLY A 324 -22.77 -22.29 -5.95
N PHE A 325 -22.27 -22.66 -7.13
CA PHE A 325 -21.33 -21.89 -7.95
C PHE A 325 -21.93 -20.54 -8.37
N ARG A 326 -21.20 -19.45 -8.09
CA ARG A 326 -21.55 -18.07 -8.45
C ARG A 326 -20.31 -17.26 -8.78
N VAL A 327 -20.48 -16.34 -9.72
CA VAL A 327 -19.41 -15.45 -10.20
C VAL A 327 -19.79 -13.97 -10.15
N VAL A 328 -21.03 -13.64 -9.76
CA VAL A 328 -21.52 -12.26 -9.70
C VAL A 328 -20.83 -11.53 -8.54
N ARG A 329 -20.40 -10.28 -8.81
CA ARG A 329 -19.73 -9.39 -7.85
C ARG A 329 -20.74 -8.64 -6.99
N ASP A 330 -20.38 -8.42 -5.74
CA ASP A 330 -21.14 -7.65 -4.76
C ASP A 330 -20.73 -6.17 -4.83
N GLY A 331 -20.95 -5.50 -5.97
CA GLY A 331 -20.38 -4.17 -6.22
C GLY A 331 -20.65 -3.13 -5.11
N GLY A 332 -19.62 -2.40 -4.67
CA GLY A 332 -19.75 -1.39 -3.62
C GLY A 332 -19.55 -1.91 -2.19
N THR A 333 -19.42 -3.23 -1.97
CA THR A 333 -19.16 -3.77 -0.61
C THR A 333 -17.71 -3.61 -0.16
N GLU A 334 -16.73 -3.60 -1.08
CA GLU A 334 -15.32 -3.33 -0.74
C GLU A 334 -15.19 -1.94 -0.10
N GLU A 335 -15.69 -0.92 -0.79
CA GLU A 335 -15.61 0.46 -0.34
C GLU A 335 -16.50 0.72 0.87
N LEU A 336 -17.66 0.05 0.96
CA LEU A 336 -18.51 0.13 2.15
C LEU A 336 -17.82 -0.47 3.38
N ALA A 337 -17.17 -1.62 3.24
CA ALA A 337 -16.46 -2.27 4.35
C ALA A 337 -15.29 -1.43 4.87
N LEU A 338 -14.50 -0.82 3.97
CA LEU A 338 -13.45 0.13 4.33
C LEU A 338 -14.01 1.34 5.08
N GLU A 339 -15.12 1.91 4.61
CA GLU A 339 -15.74 3.06 5.25
C GLU A 339 -16.37 2.69 6.61
N VAL A 340 -16.97 1.50 6.77
CA VAL A 340 -17.45 1.00 8.07
C VAL A 340 -16.28 0.84 9.04
N ALA A 341 -15.14 0.31 8.60
CA ALA A 341 -13.94 0.18 9.42
C ALA A 341 -13.46 1.56 9.92
N ARG A 342 -13.43 2.57 9.03
CA ARG A 342 -13.07 3.95 9.37
C ARG A 342 -14.03 4.56 10.39
N GLN A 343 -15.33 4.40 10.19
CA GLN A 343 -16.36 4.95 11.09
C GLN A 343 -16.33 4.27 12.47
N LEU A 344 -16.11 2.96 12.52
CA LEU A 344 -15.90 2.24 13.79
C LEU A 344 -14.67 2.74 14.52
N ALA A 345 -13.57 2.98 13.81
CA ALA A 345 -12.34 3.45 14.43
C ALA A 345 -12.54 4.78 15.16
N VAL A 346 -13.25 5.70 14.52
CA VAL A 346 -13.65 6.98 15.12
C VAL A 346 -14.62 6.78 16.28
N ARG A 347 -15.70 6.00 16.07
CA ARG A 347 -16.79 5.85 17.05
C ARG A 347 -16.39 5.12 18.32
N MET A 348 -15.46 4.17 18.21
CA MET A 348 -15.02 3.32 19.32
C MET A 348 -13.61 3.66 19.84
N GLN A 349 -12.94 4.65 19.25
CA GLN A 349 -11.59 5.09 19.63
C GLN A 349 -10.57 3.93 19.66
N GLY A 350 -10.53 3.17 18.56
CA GLY A 350 -9.63 2.03 18.38
C GLY A 350 -9.58 1.62 16.92
N THR A 351 -9.01 0.48 16.59
CA THR A 351 -8.92 -0.03 15.22
C THR A 351 -9.65 -1.38 15.10
N PRO A 352 -10.65 -1.53 14.21
CA PRO A 352 -11.25 -2.83 13.93
C PRO A 352 -10.29 -3.69 13.09
N SER A 353 -10.37 -5.01 13.23
CA SER A 353 -9.73 -5.90 12.26
C SER A 353 -10.58 -5.99 11.00
N TYR A 354 -9.98 -6.12 9.83
CA TYR A 354 -10.75 -6.40 8.61
C TYR A 354 -9.97 -7.19 7.56
N VAL A 355 -10.70 -8.02 6.80
CA VAL A 355 -10.18 -8.81 5.68
C VAL A 355 -11.11 -8.61 4.47
N ILE A 356 -10.62 -7.92 3.45
CA ILE A 356 -11.43 -7.47 2.30
C ILE A 356 -10.79 -7.99 1.01
N SER A 357 -11.57 -8.63 0.14
CA SER A 357 -11.06 -9.04 -1.17
C SER A 357 -11.15 -7.89 -2.18
N ARG A 358 -10.05 -7.65 -2.89
CA ARG A 358 -10.00 -6.74 -4.05
C ARG A 358 -10.14 -7.50 -5.37
N VAL A 359 -10.02 -8.82 -5.36
CA VAL A 359 -10.18 -9.69 -6.54
C VAL A 359 -11.64 -9.99 -6.83
N HIS A 360 -11.98 -10.02 -8.13
CA HIS A 360 -13.29 -10.45 -8.58
C HIS A 360 -13.57 -11.91 -8.23
N ARG A 361 -14.73 -12.19 -7.60
CA ARG A 361 -15.19 -13.52 -7.16
C ARG A 361 -15.10 -14.64 -8.21
N ARG A 362 -15.09 -14.27 -9.50
CA ARG A 362 -14.96 -15.21 -10.62
C ARG A 362 -13.65 -16.00 -10.58
N TYR A 363 -12.59 -15.47 -9.97
CA TYR A 363 -11.29 -16.15 -9.85
C TYR A 363 -11.20 -16.96 -8.56
N VAL A 364 -11.78 -16.46 -7.46
CA VAL A 364 -11.76 -17.09 -6.13
C VAL A 364 -12.99 -16.67 -5.34
N ASP A 365 -13.62 -17.62 -4.64
CA ASP A 365 -14.79 -17.36 -3.79
C ASP A 365 -14.51 -17.68 -2.33
N PHE A 366 -14.11 -16.66 -1.57
CA PHE A 366 -13.78 -16.80 -0.15
C PHE A 366 -14.98 -17.17 0.75
N ASN A 367 -16.22 -17.07 0.26
CA ASN A 367 -17.42 -17.46 1.01
C ASN A 367 -17.96 -18.83 0.57
N ARG A 368 -17.03 -19.72 0.19
CA ARG A 368 -17.25 -21.12 -0.17
C ARG A 368 -16.14 -22.03 0.40
N PRO A 369 -16.43 -23.32 0.61
CA PRO A 369 -15.39 -24.29 0.95
C PRO A 369 -14.39 -24.47 -0.21
N PRO A 370 -13.14 -24.88 0.07
CA PRO A 370 -12.05 -24.84 -0.91
C PRO A 370 -12.30 -25.63 -2.21
N ASP A 371 -13.06 -26.71 -2.14
CA ASP A 371 -13.41 -27.61 -3.24
C ASP A 371 -14.24 -26.93 -4.35
N ILE A 372 -15.01 -25.89 -4.01
CA ILE A 372 -15.78 -25.10 -4.99
C ILE A 372 -15.38 -23.62 -5.02
N ALA A 373 -14.49 -23.19 -4.12
CA ALA A 373 -14.01 -21.82 -4.04
C ALA A 373 -12.94 -21.48 -5.09
N VAL A 374 -12.13 -22.46 -5.48
CA VAL A 374 -10.94 -22.29 -6.34
C VAL A 374 -10.84 -23.42 -7.36
N GLU A 375 -10.34 -23.10 -8.56
CA GLU A 375 -9.97 -24.09 -9.58
C GLU A 375 -8.48 -24.01 -9.96
N ASP A 376 -7.79 -22.96 -9.52
CA ASP A 376 -6.39 -22.69 -9.83
C ASP A 376 -5.52 -22.71 -8.55
N PRO A 377 -4.33 -23.35 -8.56
CA PRO A 377 -3.42 -23.36 -7.42
C PRO A 377 -2.94 -21.98 -6.95
N GLN A 378 -2.79 -20.99 -7.82
CA GLN A 378 -2.43 -19.63 -7.42
C GLN A 378 -3.59 -18.93 -6.71
N ALA A 379 -4.82 -19.14 -7.18
CA ALA A 379 -6.02 -18.68 -6.49
C ALA A 379 -6.16 -19.32 -5.11
N ARG A 380 -5.73 -20.58 -4.97
CA ARG A 380 -5.73 -21.30 -3.69
C ARG A 380 -4.83 -20.63 -2.65
N VAL A 381 -3.66 -20.12 -3.03
CA VAL A 381 -2.76 -19.40 -2.11
C VAL A 381 -3.46 -18.17 -1.53
N VAL A 382 -4.11 -17.37 -2.37
CA VAL A 382 -4.82 -16.15 -1.93
C VAL A 382 -6.04 -16.49 -1.09
N TYR A 383 -6.76 -17.55 -1.45
CA TYR A 383 -7.85 -18.10 -0.63
C TYR A 383 -7.37 -18.46 0.79
N ASP A 384 -6.27 -19.20 0.89
CA ASP A 384 -5.72 -19.63 2.17
C ASP A 384 -5.22 -18.42 2.99
N GLN A 385 -4.63 -17.41 2.35
CA GLN A 385 -4.23 -16.15 3.00
C GLN A 385 -5.41 -15.38 3.58
N TYR A 386 -6.50 -15.24 2.83
CA TYR A 386 -7.73 -14.58 3.30
C TYR A 386 -8.28 -15.27 4.56
N HIS A 387 -8.38 -16.60 4.53
CA HIS A 387 -8.87 -17.37 5.67
C HIS A 387 -7.88 -17.43 6.83
N ALA A 388 -6.57 -17.34 6.57
CA ALA A 388 -5.55 -17.23 7.62
C ALA A 388 -5.67 -15.89 8.34
N ALA A 389 -5.87 -14.79 7.62
CA ALA A 389 -6.11 -13.48 8.19
C ALA A 389 -7.38 -13.43 9.06
N LEU A 390 -8.48 -14.05 8.60
CA LEU A 390 -9.70 -14.17 9.41
C LEU A 390 -9.47 -15.01 10.68
N ARG A 391 -8.78 -16.15 10.57
CA ARG A 391 -8.42 -16.98 11.74
C ARG A 391 -7.61 -16.18 12.75
N GLU A 392 -6.63 -15.41 12.27
CA GLU A 392 -5.75 -14.61 13.11
C GLU A 392 -6.51 -13.50 13.83
N ALA A 393 -7.36 -12.75 13.13
CA ALA A 393 -8.17 -11.70 13.72
C ALA A 393 -9.14 -12.26 14.79
N VAL A 394 -9.80 -13.39 14.50
CA VAL A 394 -10.70 -14.06 15.44
C VAL A 394 -9.94 -14.54 16.68
N ARG A 395 -8.77 -15.16 16.50
CA ARG A 395 -7.90 -15.61 17.60
C ARG A 395 -7.48 -14.43 18.48
N ALA A 396 -6.96 -13.37 17.89
CA ALA A 396 -6.51 -12.18 18.60
C ALA A 396 -7.65 -11.55 19.44
N ILE A 397 -8.88 -11.53 18.93
CA ILE A 397 -10.03 -11.02 19.68
C ILE A 397 -10.36 -11.90 20.88
N ARG A 398 -10.37 -13.22 20.70
CA ARG A 398 -10.66 -14.18 21.79
C ARG A 398 -9.63 -14.11 22.92
N GLU A 399 -8.37 -13.83 22.58
CA GLU A 399 -7.29 -13.68 23.56
C GLU A 399 -7.41 -12.39 24.39
N LYS A 400 -7.99 -11.32 23.82
CA LYS A 400 -7.97 -9.96 24.42
C LYS A 400 -9.33 -9.48 24.95
N HIS A 401 -10.43 -10.05 24.48
CA HIS A 401 -11.77 -9.58 24.78
C HIS A 401 -12.68 -10.71 25.26
N PRO A 402 -13.61 -10.44 26.20
CA PRO A 402 -14.56 -11.43 26.69
C PRO A 402 -15.64 -11.81 25.65
N SER A 403 -15.74 -11.04 24.56
CA SER A 403 -16.69 -11.24 23.47
C SER A 403 -16.17 -10.56 22.20
N GLY A 404 -16.51 -11.12 21.05
CA GLY A 404 -16.16 -10.57 19.73
C GLY A 404 -17.29 -10.73 18.72
N LEU A 405 -17.26 -9.92 17.66
CA LEU A 405 -18.23 -9.97 16.56
C LEU A 405 -17.52 -9.95 15.20
N LEU A 406 -17.84 -10.94 14.34
CA LEU A 406 -17.50 -10.93 12.92
C LEU A 406 -18.72 -10.44 12.12
N ILE A 407 -18.52 -9.41 11.32
CA ILE A 407 -19.52 -8.87 10.38
C ILE A 407 -19.05 -9.18 8.96
N ASP A 408 -19.79 -10.05 8.26
CA ASP A 408 -19.51 -10.45 6.88
C ASP A 408 -20.44 -9.70 5.92
N ILE A 409 -19.89 -8.73 5.18
CA ILE A 409 -20.65 -7.79 4.34
C ILE A 409 -20.74 -8.31 2.91
N HIS A 410 -21.98 -8.47 2.46
CA HIS A 410 -22.34 -8.96 1.14
C HIS A 410 -23.35 -8.04 0.43
N GLY A 411 -23.50 -8.27 -0.87
CA GLY A 411 -24.47 -7.58 -1.71
C GLY A 411 -25.45 -8.55 -2.35
N GLN A 412 -26.74 -8.21 -2.30
CA GLN A 412 -27.79 -8.97 -2.98
C GLN A 412 -28.58 -8.12 -3.98
N GLY A 413 -29.31 -8.80 -4.87
CA GLY A 413 -30.18 -8.21 -5.89
C GLY A 413 -31.66 -8.63 -5.83
N SER A 414 -32.11 -9.34 -4.79
CA SER A 414 -33.52 -9.71 -4.58
C SER A 414 -34.38 -8.54 -4.10
N SER A 415 -33.83 -7.59 -3.34
CA SER A 415 -34.52 -6.37 -2.90
C SER A 415 -33.52 -5.23 -2.77
N ALA A 416 -33.74 -4.11 -3.48
CA ALA A 416 -32.85 -2.96 -3.38
C ALA A 416 -32.84 -2.34 -1.97
N ALA A 417 -33.98 -2.37 -1.28
CA ALA A 417 -34.21 -1.65 -0.04
C ALA A 417 -34.07 -2.50 1.23
N THR A 418 -33.72 -3.78 1.13
CA THR A 418 -33.67 -4.70 2.29
C THR A 418 -32.26 -5.17 2.61
N ALA A 419 -31.92 -5.19 3.90
CA ALA A 419 -30.73 -5.86 4.43
C ALA A 419 -31.14 -7.21 5.06
N TYR A 420 -30.68 -8.33 4.48
CA TYR A 420 -30.97 -9.66 5.04
C TYR A 420 -29.84 -10.11 5.96
N ARG A 421 -30.19 -10.57 7.16
CA ARG A 421 -29.26 -11.16 8.12
C ARG A 421 -29.16 -12.67 7.91
N GLY A 422 -27.93 -13.17 7.88
CA GLY A 422 -27.62 -14.60 7.86
C GLY A 422 -26.76 -15.01 9.06
N THR A 423 -27.29 -15.88 9.93
CA THR A 423 -26.63 -16.41 11.14
C THR A 423 -26.78 -17.93 11.25
N ASN A 424 -27.12 -18.57 10.15
CA ASN A 424 -27.53 -19.96 10.07
C ASN A 424 -28.66 -20.27 11.05
N ASN A 425 -29.71 -19.44 11.02
CA ASN A 425 -30.84 -19.47 11.95
C ASN A 425 -30.41 -19.39 13.43
N GLY A 426 -29.46 -18.49 13.73
CA GLY A 426 -28.96 -18.25 15.07
C GLY A 426 -27.83 -19.18 15.53
N LEU A 427 -27.41 -20.15 14.71
CA LEU A 427 -26.34 -21.08 15.08
C LEU A 427 -24.98 -20.38 15.19
N THR A 428 -24.64 -19.45 14.29
CA THR A 428 -23.34 -18.77 14.28
C THR A 428 -23.19 -17.69 15.35
N VAL A 429 -24.25 -17.50 16.15
CA VAL A 429 -24.36 -16.55 17.27
C VAL A 429 -24.87 -17.22 18.55
N SER A 430 -24.60 -18.52 18.67
CA SER A 430 -25.02 -19.37 19.79
C SER A 430 -24.49 -18.92 21.15
N GLY A 431 -23.30 -18.30 21.22
CA GLY A 431 -22.66 -17.93 22.47
C GLY A 431 -23.44 -16.82 23.17
N MET A 432 -23.79 -15.76 22.44
CA MET A 432 -24.63 -14.70 22.97
C MET A 432 -26.07 -15.13 23.17
N LYS A 433 -26.61 -16.00 22.31
CA LYS A 433 -27.94 -16.57 22.53
C LYS A 433 -28.03 -17.36 23.83
N LEU A 434 -27.00 -18.13 24.17
CA LEU A 434 -26.93 -18.87 25.43
C LEU A 434 -26.80 -17.91 26.63
N LYS A 435 -26.03 -16.83 26.49
CA LYS A 435 -25.75 -15.88 27.57
C LYS A 435 -26.86 -14.86 27.84
N HIS A 436 -27.54 -14.39 26.78
CA HIS A 436 -28.47 -13.25 26.82
C HIS A 436 -29.87 -13.58 26.27
N GLY A 437 -30.11 -14.81 25.79
CA GLY A 437 -31.40 -15.25 25.27
C GLY A 437 -31.71 -14.78 23.83
N GLU A 438 -32.86 -15.22 23.32
CA GLU A 438 -33.35 -14.88 21.96
C GLU A 438 -33.49 -13.38 21.66
N PRO A 439 -33.85 -12.49 22.62
CA PRO A 439 -33.93 -11.05 22.35
C PRO A 439 -32.60 -10.43 21.93
N PHE A 440 -31.47 -11.07 22.21
CA PHE A 440 -30.18 -10.57 21.75
C PHE A 440 -30.03 -10.62 20.21
N LEU A 441 -30.75 -11.53 19.56
CA LEU A 441 -30.68 -11.71 18.10
C LEU A 441 -31.77 -10.90 17.35
N HIS A 442 -32.86 -10.51 18.03
CA HIS A 442 -34.04 -9.93 17.37
C HIS A 442 -34.68 -8.76 18.15
N GLY A 443 -34.15 -8.40 19.32
CA GLY A 443 -34.69 -7.40 20.22
C GLY A 443 -34.32 -5.96 19.86
N PRO A 444 -34.79 -4.96 20.62
CA PRO A 444 -34.52 -3.55 20.32
C PRO A 444 -33.04 -3.18 20.39
N THR A 445 -32.28 -3.88 21.25
CA THR A 445 -30.83 -3.70 21.44
C THR A 445 -30.00 -4.70 20.62
N SER A 446 -30.65 -5.56 19.83
CA SER A 446 -29.95 -6.41 18.85
C SER A 446 -29.44 -5.57 17.69
N LEU A 447 -28.42 -6.05 16.97
CA LEU A 447 -27.93 -5.34 15.78
C LEU A 447 -29.03 -5.07 14.74
N PRO A 448 -29.95 -6.02 14.40
CA PRO A 448 -31.11 -5.71 13.57
C PRO A 448 -32.03 -4.62 14.14
N GLY A 449 -32.27 -4.62 15.45
CA GLY A 449 -33.09 -3.60 16.12
C GLY A 449 -32.48 -2.20 16.05
N LEU A 450 -31.16 -2.11 16.24
CA LEU A 450 -30.40 -0.87 16.15
C LEU A 450 -30.36 -0.33 14.71
N LEU A 451 -30.18 -1.20 13.71
CA LEU A 451 -30.28 -0.79 12.30
C LEU A 451 -31.69 -0.27 11.96
N LYS A 452 -32.74 -0.90 12.48
CA LYS A 452 -34.13 -0.45 12.30
C LYS A 452 -34.38 0.94 12.91
N LYS A 453 -33.73 1.29 14.03
CA LYS A 453 -33.76 2.63 14.63
C LYS A 453 -33.16 3.71 13.69
N HIS A 454 -32.21 3.33 12.83
CA HIS A 454 -31.69 4.16 11.75
C HIS A 454 -32.56 4.14 10.48
N GLY A 455 -33.74 3.52 10.52
CA GLY A 455 -34.67 3.45 9.39
C GLY A 455 -34.34 2.36 8.36
N TRP A 456 -33.48 1.39 8.71
CA TRP A 456 -33.21 0.27 7.81
C TRP A 456 -34.40 -0.70 7.73
N THR A 457 -34.66 -1.22 6.53
CA THR A 457 -35.52 -2.39 6.37
C THR A 457 -34.64 -3.63 6.51
N VAL A 458 -34.79 -4.31 7.64
CA VAL A 458 -34.02 -5.52 7.96
C VAL A 458 -34.91 -6.76 7.87
N HIS A 459 -34.33 -7.88 7.45
CA HIS A 459 -35.00 -9.18 7.48
C HIS A 459 -34.09 -10.26 8.10
N PRO A 460 -34.58 -11.13 9.01
CA PRO A 460 -35.91 -11.09 9.62
C PRO A 460 -36.17 -9.74 10.28
N ASP A 461 -37.43 -9.32 10.26
CA ASP A 461 -37.79 -8.18 11.10
C ASP A 461 -37.43 -8.57 12.55
N PRO A 462 -36.78 -7.70 13.34
CA PRO A 462 -36.80 -7.82 14.79
C PRO A 462 -38.13 -8.42 15.25
N PHE A 463 -38.07 -9.47 16.06
CA PHE A 463 -39.21 -10.23 16.59
C PHE A 463 -39.93 -11.24 15.66
N ASP A 464 -39.56 -11.38 14.37
CA ASP A 464 -40.18 -12.34 13.43
C ASP A 464 -39.19 -13.43 12.97
N GLY A 465 -39.13 -14.53 13.72
CA GLY A 465 -37.95 -15.40 13.84
C GLY A 465 -37.71 -16.45 12.74
N LYS A 466 -37.51 -16.07 11.47
CA LYS A 466 -36.83 -16.93 10.46
C LYS A 466 -36.02 -16.12 9.46
N GLU A 467 -34.83 -16.61 9.11
CA GLU A 467 -34.00 -15.99 8.07
C GLU A 467 -34.53 -16.28 6.67
N GLN A 468 -34.30 -15.35 5.74
CA GLN A 468 -34.73 -15.50 4.35
C GLN A 468 -34.03 -16.69 3.70
N ALA A 469 -34.81 -17.58 3.09
CA ALA A 469 -34.26 -18.69 2.33
C ALA A 469 -33.28 -18.17 1.26
N GLY A 470 -32.04 -18.67 1.29
CA GLY A 470 -30.95 -18.21 0.42
C GLY A 470 -30.01 -17.17 1.05
N PHE A 471 -30.40 -16.53 2.16
CA PHE A 471 -29.60 -15.55 2.90
C PHE A 471 -29.44 -15.93 4.38
N THR A 472 -29.17 -17.21 4.64
CA THR A 472 -29.04 -17.75 6.00
C THR A 472 -27.58 -17.79 6.48
N GLY A 473 -26.65 -17.14 5.79
CA GLY A 473 -25.22 -17.14 6.13
C GLY A 473 -24.41 -18.18 5.35
N GLY A 474 -23.27 -17.72 4.85
CA GLY A 474 -22.34 -18.44 4.00
C GLY A 474 -21.27 -19.21 4.79
N TYR A 475 -20.23 -19.61 4.06
CA TYR A 475 -19.11 -20.39 4.57
C TYR A 475 -18.32 -19.64 5.66
N ILE A 476 -18.10 -18.33 5.52
CA ILE A 476 -17.31 -17.53 6.47
C ILE A 476 -17.96 -17.56 7.86
N VAL A 477 -19.22 -17.13 7.98
CA VAL A 477 -19.90 -17.12 9.29
C VAL A 477 -20.09 -18.52 9.88
N LYS A 478 -20.24 -19.54 9.03
CA LYS A 478 -20.29 -20.94 9.48
C LYS A 478 -18.93 -21.46 9.95
N THR A 479 -17.83 -20.95 9.41
CA THR A 479 -16.47 -21.37 9.79
C THR A 479 -16.02 -20.69 11.09
N TYR A 480 -16.36 -19.41 11.26
CA TYR A 480 -15.83 -18.57 12.35
C TYR A 480 -16.85 -18.27 13.46
N GLY A 481 -18.08 -18.77 13.34
CA GLY A 481 -19.17 -18.51 14.27
C GLY A 481 -19.05 -19.22 15.62
N SER A 482 -19.70 -18.68 16.65
CA SER A 482 -19.54 -19.07 18.06
C SER A 482 -19.98 -20.49 18.42
N HIS A 483 -20.70 -21.18 17.53
CA HIS A 483 -20.96 -22.62 17.65
C HIS A 483 -19.69 -23.49 17.61
N HIS A 484 -18.57 -22.93 17.13
CA HIS A 484 -17.26 -23.55 17.24
C HIS A 484 -16.53 -23.06 18.50
N PRO A 485 -15.82 -23.94 19.22
CA PRO A 485 -15.06 -23.55 20.41
C PRO A 485 -14.03 -22.44 20.16
N ASP A 486 -13.51 -22.37 18.93
CA ASP A 486 -12.53 -21.40 18.46
C ASP A 486 -13.11 -20.18 17.72
N GLY A 487 -14.44 -20.11 17.58
CA GLY A 487 -15.16 -19.02 16.92
C GLY A 487 -15.55 -17.85 17.83
N ILE A 488 -16.12 -16.81 17.22
CA ILE A 488 -16.77 -15.66 17.85
C ILE A 488 -18.17 -15.49 17.27
N GLU A 489 -18.99 -14.57 17.81
CA GLU A 489 -20.29 -14.29 17.22
C GLU A 489 -20.12 -13.84 15.76
N ALA A 490 -20.82 -14.45 14.81
CA ALA A 490 -20.64 -14.13 13.38
C ALA A 490 -21.98 -13.89 12.69
N MET A 491 -22.11 -12.75 12.00
CA MET A 491 -23.30 -12.35 11.27
C MET A 491 -22.97 -11.94 9.83
N GLN A 492 -23.68 -12.52 8.87
CA GLN A 492 -23.63 -12.11 7.47
C GLN A 492 -24.73 -11.09 7.20
N TRP A 493 -24.41 -10.05 6.45
CA TRP A 493 -25.34 -9.00 6.04
C TRP A 493 -25.38 -8.87 4.53
N GLU A 494 -26.50 -9.25 3.95
CA GLU A 494 -26.79 -9.23 2.52
C GLU A 494 -27.52 -7.93 2.17
N LEU A 495 -26.75 -6.94 1.71
CA LEU A 495 -27.23 -5.58 1.54
C LEU A 495 -27.82 -5.36 0.15
N GLY A 496 -29.05 -4.85 0.11
CA GLY A 496 -29.68 -4.36 -1.12
C GLY A 496 -28.91 -3.19 -1.74
N ALA A 497 -29.16 -2.92 -3.02
CA ALA A 497 -28.48 -1.87 -3.77
C ALA A 497 -28.61 -0.47 -3.14
N ASP A 498 -29.72 -0.17 -2.45
CA ASP A 498 -29.94 1.14 -1.81
C ASP A 498 -29.04 1.39 -0.60
N TYR A 499 -28.39 0.35 -0.07
CA TYR A 499 -27.39 0.49 1.00
C TYR A 499 -25.95 0.58 0.48
N ARG A 500 -25.69 0.24 -0.79
CA ARG A 500 -24.31 0.10 -1.32
C ARG A 500 -23.92 1.16 -2.36
N LYS A 501 -24.84 2.06 -2.71
CA LYS A 501 -24.57 3.15 -3.66
C LYS A 501 -23.55 4.14 -3.10
N THR A 502 -22.67 4.66 -3.97
CA THR A 502 -21.65 5.66 -3.60
C THR A 502 -22.23 6.85 -2.84
N ALA A 503 -23.37 7.39 -3.29
CA ALA A 503 -24.00 8.58 -2.71
C ALA A 503 -24.51 8.42 -1.27
N VAL A 504 -24.68 7.19 -0.78
CA VAL A 504 -25.18 6.91 0.58
C VAL A 504 -24.14 6.20 1.45
N ARG A 505 -22.98 5.85 0.90
CA ARG A 505 -21.99 4.97 1.54
C ARG A 505 -21.56 5.47 2.91
N GLU A 506 -21.20 6.74 3.02
CA GLU A 506 -20.76 7.34 4.29
C GLU A 506 -21.86 7.27 5.35
N ARG A 507 -23.10 7.63 4.99
CA ARG A 507 -24.26 7.53 5.89
C ARG A 507 -24.50 6.10 6.35
N VAL A 508 -24.59 5.15 5.42
CA VAL A 508 -24.85 3.73 5.71
C VAL A 508 -23.74 3.15 6.59
N ALA A 509 -22.48 3.45 6.29
CA ALA A 509 -21.34 2.99 7.06
C ALA A 509 -21.36 3.55 8.49
N LYS A 510 -21.67 4.84 8.65
CA LYS A 510 -21.82 5.47 9.95
C LYS A 510 -22.95 4.83 10.76
N GLU A 511 -24.12 4.63 10.17
CA GLU A 511 -25.28 3.99 10.82
C GLU A 511 -24.95 2.55 11.27
N LEU A 512 -24.24 1.78 10.44
CA LEU A 512 -23.79 0.43 10.80
C LEU A 512 -22.73 0.47 11.91
N ALA A 513 -21.76 1.37 11.85
CA ALA A 513 -20.74 1.53 12.87
C ALA A 513 -21.33 1.96 14.24
N ASP A 514 -22.26 2.91 14.23
CA ASP A 514 -23.00 3.34 15.43
C ASP A 514 -23.80 2.17 16.02
N SER A 515 -24.48 1.39 15.17
CA SER A 515 -25.24 0.21 15.59
C SER A 515 -24.35 -0.90 16.17
N ILE A 516 -23.16 -1.14 15.62
CA ILE A 516 -22.18 -2.09 16.16
C ILE A 516 -21.64 -1.60 17.51
N ALA A 517 -21.35 -0.31 17.65
CA ALA A 517 -20.88 0.27 18.91
C ALA A 517 -21.96 0.16 20.01
N GLU A 518 -23.20 0.54 19.72
CA GLU A 518 -24.35 0.41 20.62
C GLU A 518 -24.63 -1.07 20.98
N TYR A 519 -24.44 -2.00 20.03
CA TYR A 519 -24.53 -3.44 20.29
C TYR A 519 -23.52 -3.89 21.35
N PHE A 520 -22.27 -3.44 21.27
CA PHE A 520 -21.26 -3.77 22.28
C PHE A 520 -21.53 -3.09 23.63
N ASP A 521 -22.16 -1.92 23.66
CA ASP A 521 -22.63 -1.30 24.91
C ASP A 521 -23.70 -2.19 25.58
N ALA A 522 -24.63 -2.74 24.80
CA ALA A 522 -25.65 -3.67 25.31
C ALA A 522 -25.06 -5.00 25.81
N VAL A 523 -24.04 -5.55 25.13
CA VAL A 523 -23.32 -6.76 25.56
C VAL A 523 -22.62 -6.56 26.92
N ARG A 524 -22.12 -5.35 27.18
CA ARG A 524 -21.42 -5.00 28.42
C ARG A 524 -22.35 -4.64 29.57
N ALA A 525 -23.61 -4.32 29.29
CA ALA A 525 -24.56 -3.92 30.32
C ALA A 525 -24.87 -5.11 31.26
N PRO A 526 -24.70 -4.96 32.59
CA PRO A 526 -25.11 -5.99 33.54
C PRO A 526 -26.65 -6.07 33.59
N GLY A 527 -27.23 -7.22 33.21
CA GLY A 527 -28.63 -7.56 33.54
C GLY A 527 -29.64 -7.65 32.38
N LEU A 528 -29.41 -8.50 31.38
CA LEU A 528 -30.46 -8.92 30.43
C LEU A 528 -31.05 -10.31 30.73
N THR A 529 -30.76 -10.85 31.92
CA THR A 529 -31.50 -11.99 32.48
C THR A 529 -32.67 -11.45 33.31
N ASP A 530 -33.89 -11.74 32.86
CA ASP A 530 -35.19 -11.50 33.49
C ASP A 530 -35.82 -10.09 33.34
N GLN A 531 -36.50 -9.89 32.21
CA GLN A 531 -37.85 -9.29 32.18
C GLN A 531 -38.77 -10.09 31.27
#